data_AF-A0A257SK11-F1
#
_entry.id   AF-A0A257SK11-F1
#
_cell.length_a   1.000
_cell.length_b   1.000
_cell.length_c   1.000
_cell.angle_alpha   90.00
_cell.angle_beta   90.00
_cell.angle_gamma   90.00
#
_symmetry.space_group_name_H-M   'P 1'
#
loop_
_entity.id
_entity.type
_entity.pdbx_description
1 polymer ?
#
loop_
_entity_poly.entity_id
_entity_poly.type
_entity_poly.pdbx_seq_one_letter_code
_entity_poly.pdbx_strand_id
1 'polypeptide(L)' 'MSYTWLEGYAIAARAGVRRAAEGEGPWTAGFGISADRFSLDYAFETRDNRPGAHRIGVRIR' A
#
# COMPACT_ATOMS: atom_id res chain seq x y z
N MET A 1 -1.21 9.28 5.54
CA MET A 1 -2.39 9.87 6.23
C MET A 1 -3.44 8.78 6.35
N SER A 2 -4.10 8.68 7.50
CA SER A 2 -5.19 7.73 7.73
C SER A 2 -6.47 8.50 8.05
N TYR A 3 -7.58 8.10 7.45
CA TYR A 3 -8.89 8.68 7.69
C TYR A 3 -9.86 7.57 8.10
N THR A 4 -10.62 7.80 9.17
CA THR A 4 -11.59 6.84 9.71
C THR A 4 -12.96 7.49 9.70
N TRP A 5 -13.88 6.88 8.95
CA TRP A 5 -15.30 7.23 9.02
C TRP A 5 -15.95 6.38 10.11
N LEU A 6 -16.96 6.92 10.78
CA LEU A 6 -17.67 6.25 11.88
C LEU A 6 -18.03 4.78 11.54
N GLU A 7 -17.94 3.91 12.56
CA GLU A 7 -18.27 2.47 12.55
C GLU A 7 -17.48 1.59 11.56
N GLY A 8 -16.26 1.19 11.95
CA GLY A 8 -15.57 0.04 11.35
C GLY A 8 -14.87 0.28 10.00
N TYR A 9 -15.01 1.47 9.40
CA TYR A 9 -14.37 1.79 8.11
C TYR A 9 -13.14 2.69 8.28
N ALA A 10 -11.98 2.25 7.80
CA ALA A 10 -10.77 3.06 7.74
C ALA A 10 -10.09 2.95 6.38
N ILE A 11 -9.53 4.07 5.93
CA ILE A 11 -8.70 4.13 4.73
C ILE A 11 -7.32 4.68 5.09
N ALA A 12 -6.28 4.08 4.49
CA ALA A 12 -4.90 4.43 4.71
C ALA A 12 -4.20 4.60 3.36
N ALA A 13 -3.79 5.82 3.05
CA ALA A 13 -2.91 6.08 1.92
C ALA A 13 -1.47 6.26 2.42
N ARG A 14 -0.55 5.52 1.81
CA ARG A 14 0.89 5.50 2.11
C ARG A 14 1.64 5.81 0.82
N ALA A 15 2.57 6.74 0.88
CA ALA A 15 3.51 6.98 -0.20
C ALA A 15 4.87 7.22 0.46
N GLY A 16 5.93 6.67 -0.13
CA GLY A 16 7.26 6.72 0.44
C GLY A 16 8.31 6.80 -0.65
N VAL A 17 9.44 7.38 -0.27
CA VAL A 17 10.66 7.32 -1.06
C VAL A 17 11.71 6.57 -0.25
N ARG A 18 12.44 5.66 -0.90
CA ARG A 18 13.55 4.94 -0.30
C ARG A 18 14.81 5.11 -1.14
N ARG A 19 15.97 5.00 -0.49
CA ARG A 19 17.24 4.89 -1.21
C ARG A 19 17.22 3.56 -1.97
N ALA A 20 17.11 3.64 -3.29
CA ALA A 20 17.12 2.47 -4.16
C ALA A 20 18.55 1.97 -4.35
N ALA A 21 18.72 0.64 -4.33
CA ALA A 21 19.91 0.00 -4.87
C ALA A 21 19.83 -0.04 -6.41
N GLU A 22 20.93 -0.37 -7.10
CA GLU A 22 20.93 -0.49 -8.56
C GLU A 22 19.80 -1.44 -9.04
N GLY A 23 18.95 -0.93 -9.94
CA GLY A 23 17.81 -1.70 -10.50
C GLY A 23 16.54 -1.73 -9.64
N GLU A 24 16.46 -0.94 -8.57
CA GLU A 24 15.24 -0.71 -7.80
C GLU A 24 14.70 0.71 -8.03
N GLY A 25 13.38 0.89 -7.95
CA GLY A 25 12.76 2.19 -8.09
C GLY A 25 12.69 2.89 -6.73
N PRO A 26 12.91 4.20 -6.67
CA PRO A 26 12.96 4.92 -5.40
C PRO A 26 11.58 5.17 -4.78
N TRP A 27 10.49 4.92 -5.51
CA TRP A 27 9.13 5.26 -5.10
C TRP A 27 8.33 4.03 -4.68
N THR A 28 7.63 4.18 -3.55
CA THR A 28 6.64 3.23 -3.06
C THR A 28 5.30 3.93 -2.86
N ALA A 29 4.23 3.21 -3.16
CA ALA A 29 2.85 3.65 -2.94
C ALA A 29 2.05 2.51 -2.31
N GLY A 30 1.06 2.85 -1.50
CA GLY A 30 0.24 1.88 -0.83
C GLY A 30 -1.11 2.47 -0.46
N PHE A 31 -2.13 1.62 -0.53
CA PHE A 31 -3.50 1.96 -0.22
C PHE A 31 -4.11 0.81 0.59
N GLY A 32 -4.67 1.12 1.74
CA GLY A 32 -5.34 0.16 2.60
C GLY A 32 -6.77 0.61 2.86
N ILE A 33 -7.70 -0.33 2.82
CA ILE A 33 -9.07 -0.16 3.30
C ILE A 33 -9.38 -1.24 4.31
N SER A 34 -10.01 -0.87 5.40
CA SER A 34 -10.58 -1.80 6.37
C SER A 34 -12.05 -1.48 6.57
N ALA A 35 -12.85 -2.53 6.68
CA ALA A 35 -14.29 -2.49 6.87
C ALA A 35 -14.66 -3.61 7.85
N ASP A 36 -14.96 -3.26 9.10
CA ASP A 36 -15.37 -4.19 10.17
C ASP A 36 -14.36 -5.34 10.37
N ARG A 37 -14.61 -6.53 9.81
CA ARG A 37 -13.73 -7.72 9.84
C ARG A 37 -12.87 -7.92 8.60
N PHE A 38 -13.08 -7.13 7.55
CA PHE A 38 -12.36 -7.22 6.30
C PHE A 38 -11.28 -6.14 6.21
N SER A 39 -10.11 -6.49 5.70
CA SER A 39 -9.06 -5.52 5.38
C SER A 39 -8.38 -5.91 4.08
N LEU A 40 -8.20 -4.93 3.21
CA LEU A 40 -7.50 -5.05 1.93
C LEU A 40 -6.38 -4.02 1.92
N ASP A 41 -5.15 -4.51 1.75
CA ASP A 41 -3.97 -3.70 1.56
C ASP A 41 -3.41 -3.93 0.15
N TYR A 42 -3.23 -2.85 -0.59
CA TYR A 42 -2.56 -2.82 -1.88
C TYR A 42 -1.26 -2.04 -1.74
N ALA A 43 -0.14 -2.61 -2.16
CA ALA A 43 1.15 -1.95 -2.15
C ALA A 43 1.80 -2.08 -3.52
N PHE A 44 2.44 -1.01 -3.95
CA PHE A 44 3.16 -0.92 -5.20
C PHE A 44 4.55 -0.36 -4.96
N GLU A 45 5.54 -1.01 -5.56
CA GLU A 45 6.93 -0.61 -5.50
C GLU A 45 7.44 -0.48 -6.93
N THR A 46 8.00 0.68 -7.26
CA THR A 46 8.59 0.91 -8.58
C THR A 46 9.92 0.15 -8.69
N ARG A 47 10.27 -0.27 -9.90
CA ARG A 47 11.58 -0.82 -10.24
C ARG A 47 12.16 -0.02 -11.40
N ASP A 48 13.45 0.27 -11.36
CA ASP A 48 14.10 0.97 -12.47
C ASP A 48 14.13 0.04 -13.70
N ASN A 49 13.60 0.55 -14.81
CA ASN A 49 13.61 -0.12 -16.12
C ASN A 49 12.85 -1.47 -16.21
N ARG A 50 11.95 -1.78 -15.26
CA ARG A 50 11.11 -3.01 -15.26
C ARG A 50 9.70 -2.75 -14.70
N PRO A 51 8.69 -3.59 -15.03
CA PRO A 51 7.38 -3.51 -14.39
C PRO A 51 7.53 -3.60 -12.86
N GLY A 52 6.92 -2.65 -12.16
CA GLY A 52 6.99 -2.55 -10.71
C GLY A 52 6.35 -3.74 -10.00
N ALA A 53 6.71 -3.94 -8.74
CA ALA A 53 6.16 -5.01 -7.93
C ALA A 53 4.85 -4.55 -7.28
N HIS A 54 3.78 -5.33 -7.49
CA HIS A 54 2.49 -5.11 -6.84
C HIS A 54 2.24 -6.23 -5.83
N ARG A 55 1.84 -5.87 -4.61
CA ARG A 55 1.48 -6.79 -3.53
C ARG A 55 0.06 -6.49 -3.09
N ILE A 56 -0.76 -7.54 -3.04
CA ILE A 56 -2.13 -7.46 -2.55
C ILE A 56 -2.22 -8.35 -1.31
N GLY A 57 -2.59 -7.76 -0.18
CA GLY A 57 -2.86 -8.44 1.08
C GLY A 57 -4.35 -8.38 1.38
N VAL A 58 -4.94 -9.53 1.67
CA VAL A 58 -6.32 -9.61 2.16
C VAL A 58 -6.27 -10.22 3.55
N ARG A 59 -6.97 -9.60 4.49
CA ARG A 59 -7.10 -10.07 5.87
C ARG A 59 -8.58 -10.10 6.23
N ILE A 60 -9.01 -11.25 6.74
CA ILE A 60 -10.36 -11.49 7.24
C ILE A 60 -10.19 -11.93 8.68
N ARG A 61 -10.92 -11.31 9.61
CA ARG A 61 -10.83 -11.56 11.05
C ARG A 61 -12.03 -12.31 11.58
#